data_AF-A0A810N299-F1
#
_entry.id   AF-A0A810N299-F1
#
_cell.length_a   1.000
_cell.length_b   1.000
_cell.length_c   1.000
_cell.angle_alpha   90.00
_cell.angle_beta   90.00
_cell.angle_gamma   90.00
#
_symmetry.space_group_name_H-M   'P 1'
#
loop_
_entity.id
_entity.type
_entity.pdbx_description
1 polymer ?
#
loop_
_entity_poly.entity_id
_entity_poly.type
_entity_poly.pdbx_seq_one_letter_code
_entity_poly.pdbx_strand_id
1 'polypeptide(L)' 'MHPEALRNWIRQAEADAGERHDRPTSEMVEENRRLRDEVAELRRANEILKAASAYFAAELDPTRRRS' A
#
# COMPACT_ATOMS: atom_id res chain seq x y z
N MET A 1 8.91 11.69 32.36
CA MET A 1 7.92 11.11 31.42
C MET A 1 6.75 12.07 31.27
N HIS A 2 6.26 12.28 30.04
CA HIS A 2 5.07 13.12 29.81
C HIS A 2 3.80 12.29 30.13
N PRO A 3 2.89 12.76 30.99
CA PRO A 3 1.68 12.00 31.39
C PRO A 3 0.83 11.52 30.21
N GLU A 4 0.87 12.26 29.11
CA GLU A 4 0.15 11.92 27.88
C GLU A 4 0.75 10.74 27.11
N ALA A 5 2.08 10.58 27.15
CA ALA A 5 2.74 9.44 26.52
C ALA A 5 2.30 8.13 27.19
N LEU A 6 2.25 8.12 28.53
CA LEU A 6 1.77 6.97 29.30
C LEU A 6 0.30 6.65 28.99
N ARG A 7 -0.57 7.67 28.92
CA ARG A 7 -1.98 7.48 28.53
C ARG A 7 -2.11 6.87 27.14
N ASN A 8 -1.32 7.32 26.17
CA ASN A 8 -1.34 6.78 24.82
C ASN A 8 -0.89 5.33 24.77
N TRP A 9 0.13 4.94 25.56
CA TRP A 9 0.56 3.56 25.68
C TRP A 9 -0.49 2.66 26.31
N ILE A 10 -1.15 3.10 27.38
CA ILE A 10 -2.24 2.35 27.99
C ILE A 10 -3.37 2.13 26.98
N ARG A 11 -3.79 3.18 26.27
CA ARG A 11 -4.83 3.06 25.25
C ARG A 11 -4.43 2.12 24.11
N GLN A 12 -3.16 2.11 23.71
CA GLN A 12 -2.70 1.18 22.70
C GLN A 12 -2.71 -0.26 23.22
N ALA A 13 -2.26 -0.49 24.46
CA ALA A 13 -2.29 -1.81 25.08
C ALA A 13 -3.73 -2.34 25.23
N GLU A 14 -4.68 -1.50 25.62
CA GLU A 14 -6.12 -1.85 25.66
C GLU A 14 -6.64 -2.23 24.26
N ALA A 15 -6.20 -1.52 23.21
CA ALA A 15 -6.60 -1.86 21.84
C ALA A 15 -5.99 -3.18 21.38
N ASP A 16 -4.70 -3.39 21.66
CA ASP A 16 -3.98 -4.63 21.33
C ASP A 16 -4.54 -5.84 22.10
N ALA A 17 -5.09 -5.64 23.30
CA ALA A 17 -5.80 -6.65 24.09
C ALA A 17 -7.26 -6.87 23.65
N GLY A 18 -7.79 -6.06 22.72
CA GLY A 18 -9.18 -6.13 22.28
C GLY A 18 -10.20 -5.53 23.26
N GLU A 19 -9.74 -4.79 24.27
CA GLU A 19 -10.57 -4.10 25.27
C GLU A 19 -11.04 -2.72 24.78
N ARG A 20 -10.42 -2.21 23.70
CA ARG A 20 -10.70 -0.92 23.09
C ARG A 20 -10.75 -1.03 21.57
N HIS A 21 -11.76 -0.42 20.95
CA HIS A 21 -12.01 -0.50 19.50
C HIS A 21 -12.01 0.86 18.80
N ASP A 22 -11.66 1.95 19.49
CA ASP A 22 -11.58 3.31 18.94
C ASP A 22 -10.31 3.57 18.11
N ARG A 23 -9.42 2.57 18.00
CA ARG A 23 -8.15 2.61 17.28
C ARG A 23 -7.73 1.21 16.81
N PRO A 24 -6.90 1.13 15.76
CA PRO A 24 -6.35 -0.15 15.32
C PRO A 24 -5.35 -0.72 16.32
N THR A 25 -5.19 -2.04 16.29
CA THR A 25 -4.08 -2.71 16.99
C THR A 25 -2.75 -2.38 16.32
N SER A 26 -1.66 -2.56 17.05
CA SER A 26 -0.30 -2.42 16.54
C SER A 26 -0.06 -3.33 15.33
N GLU A 27 -0.57 -4.57 15.37
CA GLU A 27 -0.50 -5.54 14.28
C GLU A 27 -1.25 -5.05 13.03
N MET A 28 -2.48 -4.53 13.20
CA MET A 28 -3.24 -3.97 12.08
C MET A 28 -2.52 -2.80 11.41
N VAL A 29 -1.84 -1.95 12.18
CA VAL A 29 -1.06 -0.82 11.66
C VAL A 29 0.15 -1.32 10.85
N GLU A 30 0.86 -2.32 11.37
CA GLU A 30 2.01 -2.93 10.69
C GLU A 30 1.60 -3.60 9.38
N GLU A 31 0.52 -4.39 9.41
CA GLU A 31 -0.02 -5.04 8.21
C GLU A 31 -0.50 -4.01 7.19
N ASN A 32 -1.16 -2.93 7.62
CA ASN A 32 -1.58 -1.87 6.70
C ASN A 32 -0.38 -1.20 6.01
N ARG A 33 0.73 -1.02 6.74
CA ARG A 33 1.98 -0.50 6.17
C ARG A 33 2.56 -1.47 5.13
N ARG A 34 2.67 -2.76 5.48
CA ARG A 34 3.15 -3.81 4.57
C ARG A 34 2.34 -3.84 3.27
N LEU A 35 1.01 -3.82 3.39
CA LEU A 35 0.10 -3.83 2.25
C LEU A 35 0.24 -2.58 1.38
N ARG A 36 0.44 -1.40 1.98
CA ARG A 36 0.68 -0.16 1.22
C ARG A 36 1.96 -0.24 0.38
N ASP A 37 3.03 -0.80 0.97
CA ASP A 37 4.30 -0.96 0.28
C ASP A 37 4.18 -1.99 -0.87
N GLU A 38 3.48 -3.10 -0.63
CA GLU A 38 3.19 -4.12 -1.65
C GLU A 38 2.35 -3.58 -2.81
N VAL A 39 1.27 -2.85 -2.51
CA VAL A 39 0.43 -2.20 -3.53
C VAL A 39 1.22 -1.17 -4.33
N ALA A 40 2.13 -0.42 -3.70
CA ALA A 40 2.98 0.53 -4.41
C ALA A 40 3.92 -0.17 -5.40
N GLU A 41 4.51 -1.30 -5.00
CA GLU A 41 5.36 -2.10 -5.88
C GLU A 41 4.57 -2.72 -7.04
N LEU A 42 3.42 -3.32 -6.76
CA LEU A 42 2.55 -3.89 -7.78
C LEU A 42 2.11 -2.85 -8.81
N ARG A 43 1.80 -1.63 -8.37
CA ARG A 43 1.48 -0.52 -9.27
C ARG A 43 2.67 -0.15 -10.14
N ARG A 44 3.88 -0.03 -9.59
CA ARG A 44 5.10 0.23 -10.37
C ARG A 44 5.33 -0.84 -11.44
N ALA A 45 5.27 -2.11 -11.05
CA ALA A 45 5.43 -3.24 -11.97
C ALA A 45 4.37 -3.22 -13.09
N ASN A 46 3.12 -2.96 -12.74
CA ASN A 46 2.03 -2.89 -13.72
C ASN A 46 2.23 -1.76 -14.73
N GLU A 47 2.68 -0.58 -14.30
CA GLU A 47 2.98 0.51 -15.22
C GLU A 47 4.12 0.17 -16.19
N ILE A 48 5.17 -0.53 -15.73
CA ILE A 48 6.24 -1.02 -16.61
C ILE A 48 5.68 -2.00 -17.65
N LEU A 49 4.84 -2.94 -17.23
CA LEU A 49 4.24 -3.94 -18.12
C LEU A 49 3.30 -3.30 -19.15
N LYS A 50 2.50 -2.31 -18.75
CA LYS A 50 1.66 -1.54 -19.67
C LYS A 50 2.49 -0.78 -20.69
N ALA A 51 3.57 -0.12 -20.26
CA ALA A 51 4.46 0.60 -21.15
C ALA A 51 5.13 -0.35 -22.16
N ALA A 52 5.63 -1.50 -21.70
CA ALA A 52 6.20 -2.53 -22.57
C ALA A 52 5.16 -3.06 -23.57
N SER A 53 3.95 -3.36 -23.10
CA SER A 53 2.84 -3.83 -23.96
C SER A 53 2.50 -2.81 -25.04
N ALA A 54 2.42 -1.53 -24.68
CA ALA A 54 2.16 -0.44 -25.62
C ALA A 54 3.28 -0.29 -26.66
N TYR A 55 4.55 -0.39 -26.23
CA TYR A 55 5.70 -0.36 -27.13
C TYR A 55 5.66 -1.49 -28.16
N PHE A 56 5.46 -2.74 -27.71
CA PHE A 56 5.41 -3.88 -28.62
C PHE A 56 4.19 -3.85 -29.54
N ALA A 57 3.03 -3.41 -29.06
CA ALA A 57 1.85 -3.25 -29.90
C ALA A 57 2.07 -2.22 -31.03
N ALA A 58 2.82 -1.14 -30.76
CA ALA A 58 3.16 -0.15 -31.77
C ALA A 58 4.14 -0.68 -32.82
N GLU A 59 5.10 -1.53 -32.43
CA GLU A 59 6.07 -2.13 -33.35
C GLU A 59 5.45 -3.21 -34.26
N LEU A 60 4.43 -3.91 -33.76
CA LEU A 60 3.76 -5.02 -34.47
C LEU A 60 2.63 -4.58 -35.42
N ASP A 61 2.28 -3.29 -35.47
CA ASP A 61 1.29 -2.74 -36.41
C ASP A 61 1.97 -1.95 -37.56
N PRO A 62 2.43 -2.62 -38.63
CA PRO A 62 3.00 -1.96 -39.80
C PRO A 62 1.96 -1.16 -40.62
N THR A 63 0.66 -1.28 -40.31
CA THR A 63 -0.45 -0.76 -41.13
C THR A 63 -1.00 0.59 -40.68
N ARG A 64 -0.71 1.08 -39.47
CA ARG A 64 -1.20 2.39 -39.00
C ARG A 64 -0.53 3.61 -39.65
N ARG A 65 0.59 3.42 -40.36
CA ARG A 65 1.39 4.52 -40.97
C ARG A 65 0.95 4.96 -42.37
N ARG A 66 -0.14 4.41 -42.93
CA ARG A 66 -0.65 4.79 -44.25
C ARG A 66 -2.12 5.20 -44.19
N SER A 67 -2.38 6.48 -43.92
CA SER A 67 -3.59 7.20 -44.31
C SER A 67 -3.25 8.67 -44.49
#